data_AF-A0A973CMN5-F1
#
_entry.id   AF-A0A973CMN5-F1
#
_cell.length_a   1.000
_cell.length_b   1.000
_cell.length_c   1.000
_cell.angle_alpha   90.00
_cell.angle_beta   90.00
_cell.angle_gamma   90.00
#
_symmetry.space_group_name_H-M   'P 1'
#
loop_
_entity.id
_entity.type
_entity.pdbx_description
1 polymer ?
#
loop_
_entity_poly.entity_id
_entity_poly.type
_entity_poly.pdbx_seq_one_letter_code
_entity_poly.pdbx_strand_id
1 'polypeptide(L)'
;MFFPFEIDDELDYKQRFGYLAYLTIALCILSYVVVTFTFSKEAVENLYYEFGANRFDFKIWSPLTATLLHGGIIHLVGNMYFLWIYGVILEKVIGSINFVILYISGAIVSIALQLMTVSNLYIDEPCIGASGAISAILGAFFVMLPTAKLSCLVFSPVSFKPIVIKLPAWVVLSLWLFMQLLYSLQLLGDFTGVAFWAHIGGFACGAALGTFWKVAYQKRLDKWKAIQRLQIQELWEACLNDETERAQELIEQDNQLPGSQGIKVYLSTLLEDDNDPQLIGKFLIAFNYAKDYSDGTLMVNLYMQMIHKLPMKEIPGFVHQDAAFAALPARQYRLALLGFYHGLQQGITERYPQMGRALYNILNNQLEADTEAEKLKKYFTIED
;
A
#
# COMPACT_ATOMS: atom_id res chain seq x y z
N MET A 1 1.52 8.07 19.55
CA MET A 1 2.17 8.37 18.26
C MET A 1 2.25 7.06 17.50
N PHE A 2 1.76 7.01 16.26
CA PHE A 2 1.88 5.81 15.41
C PHE A 2 3.27 5.85 14.77
N PHE A 3 4.09 4.82 15.02
CA PHE A 3 5.39 4.69 14.39
C PHE A 3 5.28 3.65 13.27
N PRO A 4 5.01 4.08 12.03
CA PRO A 4 4.97 3.15 10.90
C PRO A 4 6.40 2.64 10.68
N PHE A 5 6.63 1.32 10.59
CA PHE A 5 7.96 0.75 10.34
C PHE A 5 8.02 -0.14 9.08
N GLU A 6 6.87 -0.44 8.48
CA GLU A 6 6.73 -1.31 7.32
C GLU A 6 5.45 -0.91 6.55
N ILE A 7 5.46 -1.06 5.23
CA ILE A 7 4.30 -0.86 4.36
C ILE A 7 4.03 -2.19 3.66
N ASP A 8 2.81 -2.71 3.77
CA ASP A 8 2.42 -3.98 3.13
C ASP A 8 2.63 -3.91 1.60
N ASP A 9 3.33 -4.90 1.05
CA ASP A 9 3.83 -4.99 -0.33
C ASP A 9 2.74 -5.26 -1.39
N GLU A 10 1.61 -4.55 -1.36
CA GLU A 10 0.68 -4.51 -2.53
C GLU A 10 1.26 -3.68 -3.70
N LEU A 11 2.49 -3.21 -3.55
CA LEU A 11 3.21 -2.35 -4.47
C LEU A 11 4.17 -3.13 -5.38
N ASP A 12 3.85 -4.40 -5.63
CA ASP A 12 4.57 -5.37 -6.44
C ASP A 12 4.53 -5.05 -7.96
N TYR A 13 4.78 -3.80 -8.30
CA TYR A 13 5.06 -3.32 -9.63
C TYR A 13 6.57 -3.36 -9.84
N LYS A 14 7.09 -3.50 -11.08
CA LYS A 14 8.53 -3.33 -11.39
C LYS A 14 8.97 -1.92 -11.01
N GLN A 15 9.32 -1.77 -9.74
CA GLN A 15 9.61 -0.49 -9.13
C GLN A 15 11.07 -0.15 -9.30
N ARG A 16 11.34 1.11 -9.65
CA ARG A 16 12.71 1.63 -9.73
C ARG A 16 13.34 1.60 -8.34
N PHE A 17 14.65 1.50 -8.23
CA PHE A 17 15.34 1.66 -6.96
C PHE A 17 15.26 3.12 -6.48
N GLY A 18 15.03 3.32 -5.18
CA GLY A 18 14.92 4.64 -4.55
C GLY A 18 16.28 5.24 -4.18
N TYR A 19 17.15 5.49 -5.16
CA TYR A 19 18.52 5.92 -4.91
C TYR A 19 18.60 7.33 -4.32
N LEU A 20 17.73 8.25 -4.74
CA LEU A 20 17.83 9.65 -4.32
C LEU A 20 17.35 9.84 -2.89
N ALA A 21 16.34 9.10 -2.43
CA ALA A 21 15.95 9.09 -1.03
C ALA A 21 17.13 8.67 -0.13
N TYR A 22 17.84 7.59 -0.49
CA TYR A 22 19.03 7.15 0.26
C TYR A 22 20.18 8.16 0.17
N LEU A 23 20.39 8.79 -0.99
CA LEU A 23 21.39 9.84 -1.15
C LEU A 23 21.07 11.05 -0.26
N THR A 24 19.82 11.51 -0.24
CA THR A 24 19.38 12.60 0.64
C THR A 24 19.59 12.25 2.11
N ILE A 25 19.29 11.00 2.52
CA ILE A 25 19.58 10.52 3.87
C ILE A 25 21.08 10.62 4.17
N ALA A 26 21.92 10.09 3.28
CA ALA A 26 23.37 10.10 3.45
C ALA A 26 23.92 11.53 3.55
N LEU A 27 23.42 12.46 2.73
CA LEU A 27 23.81 13.88 2.77
C LEU A 27 23.41 14.57 4.08
N CYS A 28 22.20 14.30 4.60
CA CYS A 28 21.77 14.86 5.87
C CYS A 28 22.59 14.33 7.04
N ILE A 29 22.88 13.02 7.05
CA ILE A 29 23.74 12.39 8.08
C ILE A 29 25.15 12.96 8.00
N LEU A 30 25.74 13.04 6.80
CA LEU A 30 27.07 13.59 6.59
C LEU A 30 27.13 15.05 7.04
N SER A 31 26.15 15.87 6.65
CA SER A 31 26.08 17.28 7.05
C SER A 31 26.01 17.41 8.57
N TYR A 32 25.14 16.63 9.23
CA TYR A 32 25.03 16.63 10.69
C TYR A 32 26.34 16.25 11.38
N VAL A 33 27.00 15.19 10.90
CA VAL A 33 28.30 14.74 11.46
C VAL A 33 29.37 15.81 11.28
N VAL A 34 29.50 16.37 10.08
CA VAL A 34 30.49 17.42 9.81
C VAL A 34 30.22 18.65 10.67
N VAL A 35 29.00 19.18 10.68
CA VAL A 35 28.62 20.37 11.46
C VAL A 35 28.86 20.13 12.95
N THR A 36 28.40 19.01 13.50
CA THR A 36 28.43 18.76 14.95
C THR A 36 29.82 18.42 15.48
N PHE A 37 30.63 17.68 14.74
CA PHE A 37 31.91 17.16 15.25
C PHE A 37 33.14 17.93 14.76
N THR A 38 32.99 18.84 13.80
CA THR A 38 34.12 19.64 13.27
C THR A 38 34.17 21.04 13.85
N PHE A 39 33.00 21.65 14.08
CA PHE A 39 32.89 23.05 14.45
C PHE A 39 32.64 23.24 15.94
N SER A 40 33.06 24.39 16.48
CA SER A 40 32.69 24.81 17.84
C SER A 40 31.20 25.11 17.92
N LYS A 41 30.63 25.12 19.13
CA LYS A 41 29.20 25.43 19.32
C LYS A 41 28.81 26.79 18.72
N GLU A 42 29.62 27.82 18.96
CA GLU A 42 29.41 29.15 18.39
C GLU A 42 29.46 29.14 16.85
N ALA A 43 30.40 28.39 16.26
CA ALA A 43 30.46 28.24 14.81
C ALA A 43 29.25 27.47 14.25
N VAL A 44 28.72 26.47 14.97
CA VAL A 44 27.48 25.76 14.59
C VAL A 44 26.28 26.70 14.61
N GLU A 45 26.14 27.53 15.65
CA GLU A 45 25.09 28.53 15.73
C GLU A 45 25.18 29.50 14.55
N ASN A 46 26.37 30.04 14.25
CA ASN A 46 26.58 30.90 13.08
C ASN A 46 26.19 30.20 11.76
N LEU A 47 26.50 28.91 11.60
CA LEU A 47 26.07 28.13 10.43
C LEU A 47 24.54 28.00 10.35
N TYR A 48 23.83 27.91 11.47
CA TYR A 48 22.37 27.88 11.47
C TYR A 48 21.76 29.21 11.02
N TYR A 49 22.35 30.35 11.40
CA TYR A 49 21.92 31.65 10.88
C TYR A 49 22.32 31.88 9.42
N GLU A 50 23.43 31.30 8.98
CA GLU A 50 23.91 31.47 7.60
C GLU A 50 23.17 30.60 6.57
N PHE A 51 22.84 29.36 6.95
CA PHE A 51 22.24 28.38 6.05
C PHE A 51 20.81 27.96 6.45
N GLY A 52 20.33 28.34 7.62
CA GLY A 52 18.93 28.21 8.02
C GLY A 52 18.07 29.32 7.43
N ALA A 53 16.77 29.08 7.38
CA ALA A 53 15.82 30.06 6.85
C ALA A 53 15.35 30.99 7.96
N ASN A 54 15.71 32.26 7.86
CA ASN A 54 15.35 33.30 8.82
C ASN A 54 14.42 34.33 8.14
N ARG A 55 13.44 34.88 8.88
CA ARG A 55 12.50 35.85 8.31
C ARG A 55 13.12 37.23 8.12
N PHE A 56 13.94 37.68 9.06
CA PHE A 56 14.61 38.98 9.01
C PHE A 56 15.81 38.99 8.07
N ASP A 57 16.57 37.90 8.02
CA ASP A 57 17.73 37.73 7.14
C ASP A 57 17.50 36.59 6.13
N PHE A 58 16.48 36.77 5.28
CA PHE A 58 16.14 35.74 4.30
C PHE A 58 17.19 35.62 3.20
N LYS A 59 17.82 34.45 3.13
CA LYS A 59 18.76 34.08 2.08
C LYS A 59 18.10 33.18 1.05
N ILE A 60 18.30 33.44 -0.24
CA ILE A 60 17.63 32.69 -1.32
C ILE A 60 17.99 31.19 -1.36
N TRP A 61 19.17 30.81 -0.86
CA TRP A 61 19.60 29.42 -0.73
C TRP A 61 19.10 28.72 0.54
N SER A 62 18.60 29.49 1.52
CA SER A 62 18.19 28.96 2.83
C SER A 62 17.11 27.89 2.75
N PRO A 63 16.12 27.91 1.83
CA PRO A 63 15.10 26.85 1.81
C PRO A 63 15.68 25.46 1.55
N LEU A 64 16.75 25.35 0.76
CA LEU A 64 17.39 24.08 0.45
C LEU A 64 18.47 23.73 1.46
N THR A 65 19.33 24.70 1.80
CA THR A 65 20.44 24.48 2.73
C THR A 65 19.95 24.18 4.15
N ALA A 66 18.84 24.78 4.58
CA ALA A 66 18.20 24.48 5.86
C ALA A 66 17.82 22.99 6.00
N THR A 67 17.49 22.30 4.90
CA THR A 67 17.11 20.88 4.96
C THR A 67 18.27 19.96 5.38
N LEU A 68 19.52 20.42 5.26
CA LEU A 68 20.70 19.65 5.64
C LEU A 68 21.07 19.85 7.13
N LEU A 69 20.66 20.98 7.71
CA LEU A 69 20.97 21.34 9.09
C LEU A 69 19.99 20.67 10.08
N HIS A 70 20.52 20.14 11.17
CA HIS A 70 19.71 19.49 12.21
C HIS A 70 20.21 19.91 13.60
N GLY A 71 19.30 20.40 14.44
CA GLY A 71 19.59 20.90 15.79
C GLY A 71 19.89 19.82 16.85
N GLY A 72 19.95 18.53 16.46
CA GLY A 72 20.24 17.45 17.39
C GLY A 72 19.99 16.06 16.81
N ILE A 73 20.48 15.03 17.51
CA ILE A 73 20.45 13.65 17.02
C ILE A 73 19.02 13.11 16.89
N ILE A 74 18.13 13.43 17.85
CA ILE A 74 16.72 13.00 17.80
C ILE A 74 16.00 13.64 16.61
N HIS A 75 16.29 14.92 16.32
CA HIS A 75 15.73 15.62 15.17
C HIS A 75 16.21 14.98 13.85
N LEU A 76 17.51 14.67 13.72
CA LEU A 76 18.04 13.97 12.56
C LEU A 76 17.40 12.58 12.39
N VAL A 77 17.43 11.75 13.43
CA VAL A 77 16.92 10.36 13.38
C VAL A 77 15.43 10.35 13.02
N GLY A 78 14.64 11.26 13.60
CA GLY A 78 13.23 11.41 13.26
C GLY A 78 13.03 11.70 11.77
N ASN A 79 13.74 12.70 11.22
CA ASN A 79 13.65 13.04 9.80
C ASN A 79 14.07 11.88 8.89
N MET A 80 15.20 11.24 9.19
CA MET A 80 15.70 10.13 8.37
C MET A 80 14.78 8.92 8.41
N TYR A 81 14.14 8.65 9.55
CA TYR A 81 13.15 7.58 9.68
C TYR A 81 11.94 7.79 8.76
N PHE A 82 11.34 8.97 8.78
CA PHE A 82 10.22 9.28 7.88
C PHE A 82 10.64 9.30 6.41
N LEU A 83 11.82 9.84 6.09
CA LEU A 83 12.36 9.87 4.74
C LEU A 83 12.66 8.46 4.20
N TRP A 84 13.17 7.57 5.04
CA TRP A 84 13.44 6.18 4.67
C TRP A 84 12.15 5.43 4.34
N ILE A 85 11.14 5.52 5.22
CA ILE A 85 9.91 4.76 5.07
C ILE A 85 9.07 5.27 3.90
N TYR A 86 8.79 6.57 3.88
CA TYR A 86 7.90 7.14 2.87
C TYR A 86 8.63 7.55 1.61
N GLY A 87 9.82 8.14 1.74
CA GLY A 87 10.57 8.70 0.62
C GLY A 87 11.07 7.65 -0.35
N VAL A 88 11.62 6.53 0.16
CA VAL A 88 12.10 5.44 -0.70
C VAL A 88 10.94 4.91 -1.54
N ILE A 89 9.82 4.53 -0.93
CA ILE A 89 8.65 3.98 -1.62
C ILE A 89 8.06 4.99 -2.60
N LEU A 90 7.93 6.25 -2.19
CA LEU A 90 7.39 7.27 -3.06
C LEU A 90 8.28 7.50 -4.29
N GLU A 91 9.61 7.54 -4.13
CA GLU A 91 10.55 7.65 -5.26
C GLU A 91 10.35 6.51 -6.26
N LYS A 92 10.13 5.28 -5.78
CA LYS A 92 9.86 4.14 -6.66
C LYS A 92 8.58 4.34 -7.49
N VAL A 93 7.57 4.98 -6.92
CA VAL A 93 6.26 5.23 -7.54
C VAL A 93 6.29 6.39 -8.53
N ILE A 94 6.89 7.52 -8.15
CA ILE A 94 6.89 8.76 -8.96
C ILE A 94 8.13 8.89 -9.86
N GLY A 95 9.20 8.15 -9.57
CA GLY A 95 10.50 8.23 -10.22
C GLY A 95 11.39 9.33 -9.65
N SER A 96 12.71 9.15 -9.78
CA SER A 96 13.75 10.01 -9.18
C SER A 96 13.66 11.49 -9.54
N ILE A 97 13.33 11.84 -10.80
CA ILE A 97 13.18 13.26 -11.22
C ILE A 97 12.04 13.94 -10.45
N ASN A 98 10.87 13.29 -10.40
CA ASN A 98 9.71 13.83 -9.69
C ASN A 98 9.94 13.87 -8.18
N PHE A 99 10.71 12.92 -7.64
CA PHE A 99 11.13 12.94 -6.23
C PHE A 99 11.98 14.18 -5.90
N VAL A 100 12.94 14.54 -6.75
CA VAL A 100 13.75 15.76 -6.59
C VAL A 100 12.88 17.01 -6.67
N ILE A 101 11.99 17.10 -7.66
CA ILE A 101 11.05 18.22 -7.80
C ILE A 101 10.20 18.33 -6.53
N LEU A 102 9.64 17.22 -6.04
CA LEU A 102 8.83 17.18 -4.83
C LEU A 102 9.60 17.66 -3.60
N TYR A 103 10.82 17.18 -3.40
CA TYR A 103 11.64 17.55 -2.25
C TYR A 103 11.99 19.05 -2.27
N ILE A 104 12.44 19.56 -3.42
CA ILE A 104 12.81 20.98 -3.60
C ILE A 104 11.59 21.89 -3.45
N SER A 105 10.48 21.58 -4.13
CA SER A 105 9.25 22.37 -4.01
C SER A 105 8.69 22.34 -2.58
N GLY A 106 8.74 21.17 -1.93
CA GLY A 106 8.35 21.01 -0.53
C GLY A 106 9.19 21.88 0.40
N ALA A 107 10.51 21.89 0.23
CA ALA A 107 11.43 22.73 1.01
C ALA A 107 11.10 24.23 0.85
N ILE A 108 10.88 24.68 -0.39
CA ILE A 108 10.56 26.09 -0.68
C ILE A 108 9.21 26.50 -0.08
N VAL A 109 8.14 25.72 -0.33
CA VAL A 109 6.79 26.07 0.11
C VAL A 109 6.64 25.96 1.63
N SER A 110 7.29 24.96 2.25
CA SER A 110 7.29 24.82 3.71
C SER A 110 7.95 26.04 4.39
N ILE A 111 9.14 26.44 3.94
CA ILE A 111 9.80 27.64 4.46
C ILE A 111 8.98 28.89 4.20
N ALA A 112 8.44 29.07 2.98
CA ALA A 112 7.60 30.23 2.68
C ALA A 112 6.42 30.34 3.65
N LEU A 113 5.68 29.25 3.88
CA LEU A 113 4.55 29.27 4.81
C LEU A 113 4.99 29.52 6.25
N GLN A 114 6.09 28.90 6.70
CA GLN A 114 6.63 29.12 8.05
C GLN A 114 7.03 30.58 8.26
N LEU A 115 7.75 31.21 7.33
CA LEU A 115 8.18 32.59 7.46
C LEU A 115 7.00 33.58 7.42
N MET A 116 5.92 33.25 6.71
CA MET A 116 4.70 34.06 6.70
C MET A 116 3.89 33.98 8.01
N THR A 117 4.05 32.90 8.77
CA THR A 117 3.18 32.56 9.92
C THR A 117 3.91 32.55 11.25
N VAL A 118 5.24 32.58 11.25
CA VAL A 118 6.05 32.62 12.48
C VAL A 118 5.69 33.87 13.30
N SER A 119 5.54 33.64 14.61
CA SER A 119 5.27 34.71 15.58
C SER A 119 6.42 35.72 15.63
N ASN A 120 6.09 36.99 15.84
CA ASN A 120 7.07 38.06 16.03
C ASN A 120 8.00 37.82 17.23
N LEU A 121 7.66 36.91 18.15
CA LEU A 121 8.53 36.53 19.27
C LEU A 121 9.71 35.63 18.86
N TYR A 122 9.61 34.94 17.72
CA TYR A 122 10.59 33.96 17.23
C TYR A 122 11.07 34.29 15.82
N ILE A 123 10.95 35.56 15.45
CA ILE A 123 11.18 36.06 14.11
C ILE A 123 12.65 36.00 13.69
N ASP A 124 13.56 36.07 14.68
CA ASP A 124 15.01 35.96 14.52
C ASP A 124 15.50 34.51 14.62
N GLU A 125 14.65 33.53 14.89
CA GLU A 125 15.07 32.13 15.01
C GLU A 125 15.17 31.47 13.62
N PRO A 126 16.32 30.91 13.23
CA PRO A 126 16.47 30.24 11.95
C PRO A 126 15.71 28.91 11.95
N CYS A 127 14.88 28.70 10.93
CA CYS A 127 14.23 27.43 10.67
C CYS A 127 15.22 26.48 9.97
N ILE A 128 15.45 25.31 10.59
CA ILE A 128 16.33 24.25 10.10
C ILE A 128 15.63 22.89 10.13
N GLY A 129 16.11 21.94 9.32
CA GLY A 129 15.63 20.56 9.28
C GLY A 129 14.96 20.18 7.97
N ALA A 130 15.12 18.92 7.57
CA ALA A 130 14.50 18.35 6.37
C ALA A 130 12.97 18.18 6.47
N SER A 131 12.38 18.35 7.66
CA SER A 131 11.01 17.94 7.97
C SER A 131 9.95 18.63 7.10
N GLY A 132 10.16 19.87 6.66
CA GLY A 132 9.27 20.55 5.70
C GLY A 132 9.22 19.87 4.33
N ALA A 133 10.40 19.52 3.78
CA ALA A 133 10.52 18.78 2.52
C ALA A 133 9.96 17.35 2.65
N ILE A 134 10.24 16.68 3.78
CA ILE A 134 9.69 15.36 4.10
C ILE A 134 8.16 15.43 4.22
N SER A 135 7.61 16.52 4.77
CA SER A 135 6.16 16.69 4.85
C SER A 135 5.51 16.73 3.46
N ALA A 136 6.19 17.24 2.44
CA ALA A 136 5.72 17.14 1.05
C ALA A 136 5.72 15.70 0.53
N ILE A 137 6.70 14.89 0.91
CA ILE A 137 6.68 13.43 0.63
C ILE A 137 5.45 12.80 1.29
N LEU A 138 5.15 13.13 2.55
CA LEU A 138 3.96 12.61 3.25
C LEU A 138 2.65 13.04 2.56
N GLY A 139 2.55 14.30 2.14
CA GLY A 139 1.37 14.81 1.43
C GLY A 139 1.14 14.14 0.08
N ALA A 140 2.21 13.91 -0.69
CA ALA A 140 2.11 13.17 -1.95
C ALA A 140 1.73 11.71 -1.70
N PHE A 141 2.34 11.06 -0.69
CA PHE A 141 2.01 9.70 -0.29
C PHE A 141 0.54 9.56 0.12
N PHE A 142 0.02 10.51 0.90
CA PHE A 142 -1.38 10.55 1.33
C PHE A 142 -2.37 10.49 0.16
N VAL A 143 -2.09 11.23 -0.91
CA VAL A 143 -3.00 11.29 -2.08
C VAL A 143 -2.80 10.10 -3.01
N MET A 144 -1.56 9.70 -3.24
CA MET A 144 -1.21 8.67 -4.23
C MET A 144 -1.46 7.25 -3.72
N LEU A 145 -1.18 7.00 -2.44
CA LEU A 145 -1.21 5.68 -1.81
C LEU A 145 -2.07 5.68 -0.53
N PRO A 146 -3.33 6.18 -0.57
CA PRO A 146 -4.14 6.41 0.63
C PRO A 146 -4.46 5.11 1.39
N THR A 147 -4.62 4.00 0.67
CA THR A 147 -5.01 2.69 1.22
C THR A 147 -3.82 1.81 1.58
N ALA A 148 -2.58 2.26 1.33
CA ALA A 148 -1.39 1.51 1.70
C ALA A 148 -1.41 1.26 3.21
N LYS A 149 -1.30 0.00 3.62
CA LYS A 149 -1.36 -0.39 5.04
C LYS A 149 0.01 -0.18 5.65
N LEU A 150 0.07 0.67 6.66
CA LEU A 150 1.25 0.96 7.45
C LEU A 150 1.22 0.11 8.72
N SER A 151 2.26 -0.69 8.96
CA SER A 151 2.47 -1.38 10.22
C SER A 151 2.92 -0.37 11.27
N CYS A 152 2.01 0.03 12.15
CA CYS A 152 2.25 1.00 13.20
C CYS A 152 2.48 0.32 14.54
N LEU A 153 3.58 0.69 15.20
CA LEU A 153 3.80 0.34 16.60
C LEU A 153 2.96 1.26 17.51
N VAL A 154 2.13 0.65 18.36
CA VAL A 154 1.31 1.35 19.36
C VAL A 154 1.52 0.70 20.72
N PHE A 155 1.66 1.50 21.77
CA PHE A 155 1.76 1.00 23.14
C PHE A 155 0.36 0.90 23.75
N SER A 156 0.00 -0.29 24.24
CA SER A 156 -1.25 -0.47 24.98
C SER A 156 -1.26 0.41 26.24
N PRO A 157 -2.29 1.23 26.45
CA PRO A 157 -2.42 2.05 27.66
C PRO A 157 -2.47 1.22 28.96
N VAL A 158 -2.87 -0.06 28.86
CA VAL A 158 -3.13 -0.92 30.02
C VAL A 158 -1.94 -1.82 30.34
N SER A 159 -1.20 -2.28 29.31
CA SER A 159 -0.17 -3.32 29.50
C SER A 159 1.25 -2.86 29.17
N PHE A 160 1.43 -1.65 28.63
CA PHE A 160 2.71 -1.15 28.08
C PHE A 160 3.40 -2.10 27.09
N LYS A 161 2.70 -3.12 26.61
CA LYS A 161 3.19 -4.06 25.62
C LYS A 161 3.10 -3.40 24.24
N PRO A 162 4.14 -3.51 23.40
CA PRO A 162 4.08 -3.08 22.02
C PRO A 162 3.05 -3.94 21.27
N ILE A 163 2.10 -3.29 20.60
CA ILE A 163 1.14 -3.91 19.69
C ILE A 163 1.42 -3.34 18.31
N VAL A 164 1.52 -4.22 17.32
CA VAL A 164 1.58 -3.82 15.91
C VAL A 164 0.16 -3.82 15.37
N ILE A 165 -0.27 -2.67 14.85
CA ILE A 165 -1.54 -2.54 14.15
C ILE A 165 -1.28 -2.08 12.72
N LYS A 166 -2.00 -2.64 11.75
CA LYS A 166 -1.95 -2.20 10.37
C LYS A 166 -3.05 -1.16 10.13
N LEU A 167 -2.68 0.07 9.83
CA LEU A 167 -3.61 1.16 9.54
C LEU A 167 -3.38 1.71 8.15
N PRO A 168 -4.44 2.09 7.41
CA PRO A 168 -4.28 2.70 6.10
C PRO A 168 -3.60 4.06 6.22
N ALA A 169 -2.75 4.41 5.24
CA ALA A 169 -1.95 5.62 5.25
C ALA A 169 -2.77 6.91 5.43
N TRP A 170 -3.97 6.96 4.84
CA TRP A 170 -4.85 8.12 5.00
C TRP A 170 -5.20 8.38 6.48
N VAL A 171 -5.45 7.35 7.29
CA VAL A 171 -5.76 7.51 8.72
C VAL A 171 -4.56 8.07 9.46
N VAL A 172 -3.39 7.43 9.30
CA VAL A 172 -2.17 7.79 10.02
C VAL A 172 -1.74 9.22 9.70
N LEU A 173 -1.75 9.58 8.42
CA LEU A 173 -1.31 10.89 7.96
C LEU A 173 -2.34 11.99 8.23
N SER A 174 -3.65 11.70 8.19
CA SER A 174 -4.67 12.66 8.64
C SER A 174 -4.54 12.96 10.13
N LEU A 175 -4.33 11.95 10.97
CA LEU A 175 -4.09 12.16 12.41
C LEU A 175 -2.81 12.95 12.65
N TRP A 176 -1.73 12.65 11.92
CA TRP A 176 -0.48 13.41 12.01
C TRP A 176 -0.67 14.88 11.60
N LEU A 177 -1.34 15.15 10.47
CA LEU A 177 -1.59 16.51 9.98
C LEU A 177 -2.49 17.29 10.94
N PHE A 178 -3.51 16.64 11.50
CA PHE A 178 -4.38 17.23 12.51
C PHE A 178 -3.57 17.65 13.74
N MET A 179 -2.64 16.82 14.21
CA MET A 179 -1.73 17.21 15.29
C MET A 179 -0.84 18.41 14.91
N GLN A 180 -0.32 18.47 13.67
CA GLN A 180 0.46 19.64 13.22
C GLN A 180 -0.37 20.93 13.33
N LEU A 181 -1.64 20.88 12.92
CA LEU A 181 -2.56 22.02 12.99
C LEU A 181 -2.86 22.44 14.43
N LEU A 182 -3.11 21.48 15.33
CA LEU A 182 -3.37 21.81 16.74
C LEU A 182 -2.17 22.49 17.40
N TYR A 183 -0.95 22.02 17.12
CA TYR A 183 0.27 22.66 17.62
C TYR A 183 0.55 24.01 16.96
N SER A 184 0.28 24.16 15.65
CA SER A 184 0.48 25.44 14.96
C SER A 184 -0.45 26.54 15.47
N LEU A 185 -1.64 26.15 15.95
CA LEU A 185 -2.62 27.00 16.60
C LEU A 185 -2.40 27.16 18.13
N GLN A 186 -1.33 26.59 18.69
CA GLN A 186 -0.99 26.64 20.13
C GLN A 186 -2.08 26.05 21.04
N LEU A 187 -2.88 25.09 20.54
CA LEU A 187 -3.97 24.46 21.30
C LEU A 187 -3.51 23.31 22.20
N LEU A 188 -2.24 22.89 22.08
CA LEU A 188 -1.66 21.74 22.80
C LEU A 188 -0.44 22.10 23.65
N GLY A 189 -0.24 23.39 23.94
CA GLY A 189 0.87 23.90 24.75
C GLY A 189 1.67 25.00 24.06
N ASP A 190 2.63 25.54 24.80
CA ASP A 190 3.52 26.61 24.38
C ASP A 190 4.56 26.15 23.34
N PHE A 191 5.40 27.10 22.89
CA PHE A 191 6.43 26.92 21.87
C PHE A 191 7.35 25.72 22.13
N THR A 192 7.44 24.81 21.17
CA THR A 192 8.24 23.58 21.25
C THR A 192 9.54 23.63 20.44
N GLY A 193 9.83 24.75 19.75
CA GLY A 193 10.93 24.86 18.79
C GLY A 193 10.67 24.17 17.45
N VAL A 194 9.47 23.60 17.23
CA VAL A 194 9.11 22.91 15.99
C VAL A 194 8.32 23.83 15.05
N ALA A 195 8.75 23.88 13.79
CA ALA A 195 8.13 24.67 12.73
C ALA A 195 6.85 23.99 12.15
N PHE A 196 5.78 23.89 12.95
CA PHE A 196 4.56 23.19 12.54
C PHE A 196 3.90 23.75 11.26
N TRP A 197 3.98 25.06 11.03
CA TRP A 197 3.46 25.65 9.78
C TRP A 197 4.29 25.23 8.56
N ALA A 198 5.61 25.01 8.72
CA ALA A 198 6.43 24.42 7.66
C ALA A 198 5.90 23.04 7.26
N HIS A 199 5.54 22.20 8.23
CA HIS A 199 5.02 20.86 7.97
C HIS A 199 3.69 20.91 7.20
N ILE A 200 2.77 21.79 7.60
CA ILE A 200 1.49 21.98 6.91
C ILE A 200 1.70 22.45 5.47
N GLY A 201 2.61 23.40 5.25
CA GLY A 201 2.92 23.94 3.92
C GLY A 201 3.56 22.91 3.01
N GLY A 202 4.52 22.15 3.53
CA GLY A 202 5.12 21.01 2.84
C GLY A 202 4.07 19.98 2.46
N PHE A 203 3.25 19.53 3.41
CA PHE A 203 2.19 18.55 3.16
C PHE A 203 1.20 19.02 2.08
N ALA A 204 0.74 20.26 2.14
CA ALA A 204 -0.17 20.82 1.14
C ALA A 204 0.47 20.86 -0.26
N CYS A 205 1.73 21.29 -0.37
CA CYS A 205 2.49 21.27 -1.63
C CYS A 205 2.59 19.86 -2.20
N GLY A 206 2.95 18.89 -1.36
CA GLY A 206 3.07 17.50 -1.73
C GLY A 206 1.76 16.88 -2.19
N ALA A 207 0.66 17.14 -1.48
CA ALA A 207 -0.67 16.66 -1.86
C ALA A 207 -1.11 17.23 -3.22
N ALA A 208 -0.82 18.50 -3.50
CA ALA A 208 -1.10 19.12 -4.79
C ALA A 208 -0.32 18.46 -5.94
N LEU A 209 1.00 18.32 -5.80
CA LEU A 209 1.84 17.66 -6.81
C LEU A 209 1.49 16.17 -6.98
N GLY A 210 1.24 15.48 -5.87
CA GLY A 210 0.83 14.08 -5.84
C GLY A 210 -0.49 13.83 -6.58
N THR A 211 -1.44 14.77 -6.50
CA THR A 211 -2.71 14.68 -7.26
C THR A 211 -2.46 14.64 -8.76
N PHE A 212 -1.55 15.47 -9.27
CA PHE A 212 -1.18 15.49 -10.69
C PHE A 212 -0.53 14.17 -11.12
N TRP A 213 0.42 13.65 -10.32
CA TRP A 213 1.11 12.39 -10.64
C TRP A 213 0.25 11.15 -10.44
N LYS A 214 -0.78 11.20 -9.59
CA LYS A 214 -1.71 10.09 -9.35
C LYS A 214 -2.36 9.60 -10.64
N VAL A 215 -2.78 10.51 -11.51
CA VAL A 215 -3.40 10.17 -12.80
C VAL A 215 -2.43 9.39 -13.69
N ALA A 216 -1.19 9.85 -13.81
CA ALA A 216 -0.16 9.18 -14.60
C ALA A 216 0.25 7.83 -13.98
N TYR A 217 0.29 7.73 -12.65
CA TYR A 217 0.54 6.49 -11.94
C TYR A 217 -0.57 5.46 -12.18
N GLN A 218 -1.84 5.85 -12.04
CA GLN A 218 -2.99 4.97 -12.27
C GLN A 218 -3.01 4.43 -13.69
N LYS A 219 -2.79 5.28 -14.71
CA LYS A 219 -2.69 4.80 -16.11
C LYS A 219 -1.59 3.76 -16.32
N ARG A 220 -0.42 3.94 -15.69
CA ARG A 220 0.68 2.96 -15.76
C ARG A 220 0.31 1.65 -15.07
N LEU A 221 -0.33 1.74 -13.90
CA LEU A 221 -0.78 0.58 -13.14
C LEU A 221 -1.86 -0.20 -13.90
N ASP A 222 -2.85 0.49 -14.47
CA ASP A 222 -3.93 -0.12 -15.25
C ASP A 222 -3.40 -0.82 -16.51
N LYS A 223 -2.48 -0.16 -17.23
CA LYS A 223 -1.80 -0.75 -18.38
C LYS A 223 -1.02 -2.01 -17.99
N TRP A 224 -0.31 -1.96 -16.87
CA TRP A 224 0.42 -3.12 -16.37
C TRP A 224 -0.51 -4.26 -15.97
N LYS A 225 -1.59 -3.98 -15.24
CA LYS A 225 -2.64 -4.96 -14.93
C LYS A 225 -3.31 -5.54 -16.18
N ALA A 226 -3.44 -4.75 -17.24
CA ALA A 226 -3.97 -5.22 -18.53
C ALA A 226 -2.99 -6.18 -19.23
N ILE A 227 -1.70 -5.85 -19.26
CA ILE A 227 -0.66 -6.74 -19.81
C ILE A 227 -0.60 -8.05 -19.02
N GLN A 228 -0.63 -7.98 -17.69
CA GLN A 228 -0.70 -9.19 -16.87
C GLN A 228 -1.91 -10.03 -17.23
N ARG A 229 -3.12 -9.45 -17.29
CA ARG A 229 -4.34 -10.18 -17.68
C ARG A 229 -4.22 -10.86 -19.04
N LEU A 230 -3.61 -10.21 -20.03
CA LEU A 230 -3.37 -10.80 -21.35
C LEU A 230 -2.38 -11.98 -21.28
N GLN A 231 -1.27 -11.85 -20.54
CA GLN A 231 -0.32 -12.94 -20.36
C GLN A 231 -0.96 -14.13 -19.64
N ILE A 232 -1.80 -13.87 -18.63
CA ILE A 232 -2.57 -14.91 -17.93
C ILE A 232 -3.54 -15.60 -18.90
N GLN A 233 -4.19 -14.84 -19.79
CA GLN A 233 -5.10 -15.38 -20.78
C GLN A 233 -4.38 -16.24 -21.85
N GLU A 234 -3.26 -15.77 -22.40
CA GLU A 234 -2.46 -16.54 -23.38
C GLU A 234 -1.97 -17.86 -22.78
N LEU A 235 -1.53 -17.81 -21.54
CA LEU A 235 -1.08 -18.98 -20.80
C LEU A 235 -2.23 -19.96 -20.52
N TRP A 236 -3.41 -19.44 -20.23
CA TRP A 236 -4.62 -20.23 -20.06
C TRP A 236 -5.02 -20.95 -21.36
N GLU A 237 -4.99 -20.25 -22.50
CA GLU A 237 -5.30 -20.83 -23.82
C GLU A 237 -4.32 -21.94 -24.19
N ALA A 238 -3.02 -21.75 -23.93
CA ALA A 238 -2.01 -22.79 -24.13
C ALA A 238 -2.31 -24.06 -23.31
N CYS A 239 -2.77 -23.91 -22.05
CA CYS A 239 -3.14 -25.05 -21.22
C CYS A 239 -4.37 -25.80 -21.73
N LEU A 240 -5.40 -25.07 -22.19
CA LEU A 240 -6.62 -25.70 -22.71
C LEU A 240 -6.38 -26.49 -24.01
N ASN A 241 -5.38 -26.10 -24.77
CA ASN A 241 -5.02 -26.73 -26.04
C ASN A 241 -3.93 -27.82 -25.89
N ASP A 242 -3.57 -28.21 -24.66
CA ASP A 242 -2.48 -29.14 -24.36
C ASP A 242 -1.10 -28.72 -24.93
N GLU A 243 -0.87 -27.40 -25.10
CA GLU A 243 0.39 -26.84 -25.61
C GLU A 243 1.43 -26.68 -24.48
N THR A 244 1.89 -27.79 -23.93
CA THR A 244 2.74 -27.81 -22.72
C THR A 244 4.07 -27.06 -22.87
N GLU A 245 4.73 -27.14 -24.04
CA GLU A 245 5.96 -26.38 -24.32
C GLU A 245 5.70 -24.87 -24.35
N ARG A 246 4.59 -24.45 -24.97
CA ARG A 246 4.21 -23.04 -25.06
C ARG A 246 3.88 -22.46 -23.68
N ALA A 247 3.19 -23.23 -22.85
CA ALA A 247 2.91 -22.85 -21.47
C ALA A 247 4.21 -22.71 -20.65
N GLN A 248 5.16 -23.64 -20.81
CA GLN A 248 6.47 -23.56 -20.15
C GLN A 248 7.29 -22.34 -20.61
N GLU A 249 7.29 -22.01 -21.90
CA GLU A 249 7.94 -20.81 -22.42
C GLU A 249 7.37 -19.52 -21.82
N LEU A 250 6.04 -19.40 -21.74
CA LEU A 250 5.37 -18.23 -21.15
C LEU A 250 5.68 -18.07 -19.66
N ILE A 251 5.86 -19.19 -18.94
CA ILE A 251 6.30 -19.22 -17.55
C ILE A 251 7.77 -18.76 -17.41
N GLU A 252 8.66 -19.25 -18.28
CA GLU A 252 10.10 -18.97 -18.22
C GLU A 252 10.46 -17.57 -18.70
N GLN A 253 9.79 -17.07 -19.75
CA GLN A 253 10.02 -15.74 -20.30
C GLN A 253 9.77 -14.63 -19.28
N ASP A 254 8.98 -14.89 -18.24
CA ASP A 254 8.63 -13.87 -17.25
C ASP A 254 8.83 -14.34 -15.80
N ASN A 255 10.06 -14.74 -15.49
CA ASN A 255 10.57 -14.89 -14.11
C ASN A 255 10.43 -13.63 -13.22
N GLN A 256 9.87 -12.53 -13.74
CA GLN A 256 9.72 -11.23 -13.08
C GLN A 256 8.27 -10.75 -12.96
N LEU A 257 7.27 -11.61 -13.18
CA LEU A 257 5.89 -11.31 -12.84
C LEU A 257 5.64 -11.57 -11.35
N PRO A 258 5.48 -10.53 -10.52
CA PRO A 258 4.68 -10.65 -9.30
C PRO A 258 3.24 -10.94 -9.75
N GLY A 259 2.89 -12.23 -9.71
CA GLY A 259 1.85 -12.80 -10.59
C GLY A 259 2.09 -14.26 -10.88
N SER A 260 3.31 -14.53 -11.34
CA SER A 260 3.69 -15.82 -11.90
C SER A 260 3.75 -16.91 -10.85
N GLN A 261 3.81 -16.62 -9.55
CA GLN A 261 3.96 -17.68 -8.54
C GLN A 261 2.67 -18.48 -8.36
N GLY A 262 1.50 -17.84 -8.21
CA GLY A 262 0.21 -18.53 -8.16
C GLY A 262 -0.09 -19.30 -9.45
N ILE A 263 0.37 -18.76 -10.58
CA ILE A 263 0.19 -19.34 -11.90
C ILE A 263 1.19 -20.46 -12.20
N LYS A 264 2.46 -20.34 -11.80
CA LYS A 264 3.48 -21.39 -11.84
C LYS A 264 3.04 -22.57 -11.00
N VAL A 265 2.50 -22.29 -9.81
CA VAL A 265 1.92 -23.31 -8.93
C VAL A 265 0.71 -23.96 -9.60
N TYR A 266 -0.19 -23.17 -10.20
CA TYR A 266 -1.31 -23.69 -10.99
C TYR A 266 -0.89 -24.56 -12.20
N LEU A 267 0.17 -24.18 -12.90
CA LEU A 267 0.71 -24.92 -14.04
C LEU A 267 1.41 -26.20 -13.63
N SER A 268 2.13 -26.18 -12.50
CA SER A 268 2.63 -27.42 -11.91
C SER A 268 1.48 -28.38 -11.60
N THR A 269 0.35 -27.89 -11.09
CA THR A 269 -0.81 -28.75 -10.79
C THR A 269 -1.58 -29.23 -12.03
N LEU A 270 -1.52 -28.51 -13.14
CA LEU A 270 -2.12 -28.92 -14.41
C LEU A 270 -1.32 -30.04 -15.10
N LEU A 271 0.01 -29.98 -14.97
CA LEU A 271 0.95 -30.90 -15.60
C LEU A 271 1.31 -32.11 -14.70
N GLU A 272 0.85 -32.12 -13.44
CA GLU A 272 1.13 -33.16 -12.47
C GLU A 272 0.07 -34.28 -12.44
N ASP A 273 0.53 -35.48 -12.11
CA ASP A 273 -0.28 -36.68 -11.87
C ASP A 273 -1.34 -36.39 -10.79
N ASP A 274 -2.57 -36.87 -11.00
CA ASP A 274 -3.70 -36.70 -10.06
C ASP A 274 -3.39 -37.27 -8.66
N ASN A 275 -2.31 -38.05 -8.52
CA ASN A 275 -1.83 -38.63 -7.27
C ASN A 275 -0.79 -37.78 -6.50
N ASP A 276 -0.47 -36.54 -6.90
CA ASP A 276 0.47 -35.70 -6.13
C ASP A 276 -0.12 -35.32 -4.74
N PRO A 277 0.49 -35.74 -3.62
CA PRO A 277 0.03 -35.37 -2.28
C PRO A 277 0.08 -33.86 -1.98
N GLN A 278 0.78 -33.05 -2.78
CA GLN A 278 0.85 -31.59 -2.63
C GLN A 278 -0.18 -30.82 -3.47
N LEU A 279 -0.98 -31.52 -4.29
CA LEU A 279 -1.92 -30.93 -5.26
C LEU A 279 -2.89 -29.93 -4.63
N ILE A 280 -3.48 -30.25 -3.48
CA ILE A 280 -4.40 -29.36 -2.75
C ILE A 280 -3.70 -28.07 -2.31
N GLY A 281 -2.50 -28.18 -1.72
CA GLY A 281 -1.75 -27.02 -1.22
C GLY A 281 -1.41 -26.05 -2.35
N LYS A 282 -1.06 -26.58 -3.52
CA LYS A 282 -0.78 -25.81 -4.71
C LYS A 282 -2.03 -25.10 -5.27
N PHE A 283 -3.15 -25.81 -5.41
CA PHE A 283 -4.42 -25.18 -5.79
C PHE A 283 -4.83 -24.05 -4.85
N LEU A 284 -4.62 -24.22 -3.54
CA LEU A 284 -4.95 -23.19 -2.54
C LEU A 284 -4.08 -21.94 -2.67
N ILE A 285 -2.80 -22.09 -2.97
CA ILE A 285 -1.91 -20.97 -3.23
C ILE A 285 -2.38 -20.22 -4.49
N ALA A 286 -2.67 -20.93 -5.58
CA ALA A 286 -3.16 -20.33 -6.82
C ALA A 286 -4.51 -19.62 -6.63
N PHE A 287 -5.43 -20.23 -5.88
CA PHE A 287 -6.78 -19.70 -5.64
C PHE A 287 -6.76 -18.46 -4.77
N ASN A 288 -6.00 -18.46 -3.66
CA ASN A 288 -5.83 -17.28 -2.82
C ASN A 288 -5.18 -16.14 -3.61
N TYR A 289 -4.24 -16.45 -4.50
CA TYR A 289 -3.64 -15.47 -5.38
C TYR A 289 -4.67 -14.82 -6.32
N ALA A 290 -5.46 -15.63 -7.03
CA ALA A 290 -6.53 -15.12 -7.90
C ALA A 290 -7.52 -14.22 -7.14
N LYS A 291 -7.82 -14.59 -5.89
CA LYS A 291 -8.65 -13.82 -4.97
C LYS A 291 -8.02 -12.47 -4.59
N ASP A 292 -6.75 -12.44 -4.22
CA ASP A 292 -6.04 -11.21 -3.82
C ASP A 292 -6.01 -10.18 -4.96
N TYR A 293 -5.96 -10.64 -6.22
CA TYR A 293 -6.01 -9.80 -7.42
C TYR A 293 -7.43 -9.50 -7.91
N SER A 294 -8.46 -10.00 -7.20
CA SER A 294 -9.88 -9.90 -7.59
C SER A 294 -10.15 -10.41 -9.02
N ASP A 295 -9.41 -11.43 -9.45
CA ASP A 295 -9.59 -12.08 -10.74
C ASP A 295 -10.65 -13.18 -10.63
N GLY A 296 -11.91 -12.78 -10.71
CA GLY A 296 -13.05 -13.69 -10.57
C GLY A 296 -13.08 -14.79 -11.63
N THR A 297 -12.59 -14.53 -12.86
CA THR A 297 -12.53 -15.53 -13.92
C THR A 297 -11.53 -16.62 -13.56
N LEU A 298 -10.34 -16.24 -13.09
CA LEU A 298 -9.32 -17.20 -12.67
C LEU A 298 -9.77 -18.01 -11.45
N MET A 299 -10.43 -17.38 -10.47
CA MET A 299 -11.00 -18.08 -9.31
C MET A 299 -12.03 -19.14 -9.74
N VAL A 300 -12.94 -18.80 -10.65
CA VAL A 300 -13.94 -19.71 -11.20
C VAL A 300 -13.29 -20.90 -11.90
N ASN A 301 -12.28 -20.64 -12.72
CA ASN A 301 -11.56 -21.66 -13.46
C ASN A 301 -10.75 -22.61 -12.55
N LEU A 302 -10.00 -22.05 -11.60
CA LEU A 302 -9.27 -22.82 -10.59
C LEU A 302 -10.20 -23.72 -9.80
N TYR A 303 -11.35 -23.17 -9.40
CA TYR A 303 -12.36 -23.93 -8.70
C TYR A 303 -12.93 -25.07 -9.54
N MET A 304 -13.22 -24.84 -10.83
CA MET A 304 -13.66 -25.90 -11.75
C MET A 304 -12.65 -27.05 -11.88
N GLN A 305 -11.35 -26.76 -11.81
CA GLN A 305 -10.33 -27.81 -11.82
C GLN A 305 -10.20 -28.53 -10.50
N MET A 306 -10.26 -27.79 -9.39
CA MET A 306 -10.26 -28.40 -8.06
C MET A 306 -11.40 -29.41 -7.92
N ILE A 307 -12.62 -29.06 -8.33
CA ILE A 307 -13.77 -29.98 -8.27
C ILE A 307 -13.65 -31.18 -9.22
N HIS A 308 -12.79 -31.10 -10.25
CA HIS A 308 -12.55 -32.19 -11.19
C HIS A 308 -11.49 -33.17 -10.68
N LYS A 309 -10.40 -32.64 -10.10
CA LYS A 309 -9.24 -33.42 -9.64
C LYS A 309 -9.34 -33.86 -8.18
N LEU A 310 -10.14 -33.17 -7.35
CA LEU A 310 -10.20 -33.41 -5.91
C LEU A 310 -11.62 -33.79 -5.46
N PRO A 311 -11.76 -34.69 -4.47
CA PRO A 311 -13.04 -34.91 -3.81
C PRO A 311 -13.54 -33.61 -3.16
N MET A 312 -14.83 -33.28 -3.33
CA MET A 312 -15.44 -32.03 -2.82
C MET A 312 -15.21 -31.78 -1.32
N LYS A 313 -15.09 -32.84 -0.51
CA LYS A 313 -14.84 -32.75 0.95
C LYS A 313 -13.42 -32.28 1.29
N GLU A 314 -12.48 -32.39 0.36
CA GLU A 314 -11.06 -32.04 0.55
C GLU A 314 -10.77 -30.59 0.13
N ILE A 315 -11.68 -29.97 -0.60
CA ILE A 315 -11.63 -28.55 -0.93
C ILE A 315 -12.09 -27.74 0.30
N PRO A 316 -11.30 -26.79 0.81
CA PRO A 316 -11.68 -25.99 1.96
C PRO A 316 -12.92 -25.13 1.70
N GLY A 317 -13.79 -25.02 2.71
CA GLY A 317 -15.08 -24.34 2.58
C GLY A 317 -14.99 -22.89 2.11
N PHE A 318 -13.93 -22.16 2.46
CA PHE A 318 -13.77 -20.77 2.02
C PHE A 318 -13.57 -20.67 0.50
N VAL A 319 -12.91 -21.65 -0.12
CA VAL A 319 -12.71 -21.72 -1.58
C VAL A 319 -14.04 -21.87 -2.28
N HIS A 320 -14.89 -22.79 -1.78
CA HIS A 320 -16.23 -22.99 -2.31
C HIS A 320 -17.07 -21.69 -2.32
N GLN A 321 -16.96 -20.90 -1.26
CA GLN A 321 -17.69 -19.63 -1.14
C GLN A 321 -17.15 -18.52 -2.04
N ASP A 322 -15.83 -18.32 -2.00
CA ASP A 322 -15.17 -17.28 -2.78
C ASP A 322 -15.34 -17.54 -4.29
N ALA A 323 -15.27 -18.80 -4.72
CA ALA A 323 -15.54 -19.20 -6.10
C ALA A 323 -17.00 -18.98 -6.48
N ALA A 324 -17.94 -19.24 -5.55
CA ALA A 324 -19.35 -18.97 -5.79
C ALA A 324 -19.62 -17.47 -5.98
N PHE A 325 -18.94 -16.62 -5.21
CA PHE A 325 -19.03 -15.17 -5.38
C PHE A 325 -18.47 -14.72 -6.73
N ALA A 326 -17.32 -15.26 -7.12
CA ALA A 326 -16.69 -14.97 -8.40
C ALA A 326 -17.54 -15.44 -9.61
N ALA A 327 -18.29 -16.54 -9.46
CA ALA A 327 -19.15 -17.11 -10.50
C ALA A 327 -20.40 -16.26 -10.81
N LEU A 328 -20.88 -15.46 -9.86
CA LEU A 328 -22.11 -14.67 -10.01
C LEU A 328 -21.99 -13.58 -11.10
N PRO A 329 -20.99 -12.67 -11.08
CA PRO A 329 -20.78 -11.71 -12.16
C PRO A 329 -20.53 -12.36 -13.52
N ALA A 330 -19.92 -13.55 -13.53
CA ALA A 330 -19.66 -14.34 -14.73
C ALA A 330 -20.91 -15.08 -15.26
N ARG A 331 -22.07 -14.93 -14.62
CA ARG A 331 -23.34 -15.62 -14.94
C ARG A 331 -23.23 -17.15 -14.92
N GLN A 332 -22.26 -17.70 -14.18
CA GLN A 332 -22.10 -19.13 -13.97
C GLN A 332 -22.93 -19.60 -12.77
N TYR A 333 -24.25 -19.47 -12.86
CA TYR A 333 -25.15 -19.69 -11.73
C TYR A 333 -25.09 -21.11 -11.14
N ARG A 334 -24.89 -22.14 -11.98
CA ARG A 334 -24.73 -23.53 -11.51
C ARG A 334 -23.48 -23.72 -10.66
N LEU A 335 -22.36 -23.14 -11.08
CA LEU A 335 -21.11 -23.21 -10.34
C LEU A 335 -21.21 -22.41 -9.03
N ALA A 336 -21.84 -21.23 -9.09
CA ALA A 336 -22.15 -20.44 -7.91
C ALA A 336 -22.98 -21.24 -6.89
N LEU A 337 -23.95 -21.99 -7.37
CA LEU A 337 -24.82 -22.82 -6.56
C LEU A 337 -24.08 -23.99 -5.91
N LEU A 338 -23.27 -24.69 -6.68
CA LEU A 338 -22.44 -25.80 -6.21
C LEU A 338 -21.46 -25.34 -5.12
N GLY A 339 -20.74 -24.25 -5.36
CA GLY A 339 -19.82 -23.67 -4.36
C GLY A 339 -20.56 -23.24 -3.10
N PHE A 340 -21.71 -22.60 -3.23
CA PHE A 340 -22.48 -22.19 -2.08
C PHE A 340 -22.98 -23.38 -1.24
N TYR A 341 -23.48 -24.44 -1.88
CA TYR A 341 -23.94 -25.67 -1.20
C TYR A 341 -22.84 -26.35 -0.39
N HIS A 342 -21.66 -26.53 -0.98
CA HIS A 342 -20.55 -27.18 -0.29
C HIS A 342 -19.92 -26.29 0.78
N GLY A 343 -19.89 -24.97 0.58
CA GLY A 343 -19.48 -24.02 1.62
C GLY A 343 -20.39 -24.10 2.87
N LEU A 344 -21.70 -24.22 2.67
CA LEU A 344 -22.67 -24.43 3.76
C LEU A 344 -22.51 -25.77 4.47
N GLN A 345 -22.29 -26.86 3.72
CA GLN A 345 -22.05 -28.19 4.31
C GLN A 345 -20.85 -28.21 5.26
N GLN A 346 -19.85 -27.37 5.02
CA GLN A 346 -18.66 -27.25 5.87
C GLN A 346 -18.83 -26.23 7.01
N GLY A 347 -20.05 -25.77 7.29
CA GLY A 347 -20.37 -24.93 8.45
C GLY A 347 -19.98 -23.46 8.32
N ILE A 348 -19.55 -23.01 7.14
CA ILE A 348 -19.20 -21.61 6.93
C ILE A 348 -20.48 -20.83 6.63
N THR A 349 -21.13 -20.33 7.67
CA THR A 349 -22.43 -19.65 7.59
C THR A 349 -22.33 -18.12 7.70
N GLU A 350 -21.20 -17.61 8.22
CA GLU A 350 -21.19 -16.28 8.84
C GLU A 350 -20.87 -15.12 7.90
N ARG A 351 -20.24 -15.35 6.73
CA ARG A 351 -19.66 -14.22 5.99
C ARG A 351 -20.65 -13.44 5.13
N TYR A 352 -21.73 -14.04 4.61
CA TYR A 352 -22.70 -13.34 3.74
C TYR A 352 -24.15 -13.92 3.76
N PRO A 353 -24.93 -13.74 4.85
CA PRO A 353 -26.35 -14.18 4.93
C PRO A 353 -27.26 -13.56 3.85
N GLN A 354 -26.91 -12.37 3.36
CA GLN A 354 -27.65 -11.66 2.31
C GLN A 354 -27.44 -12.28 0.92
N MET A 355 -26.29 -12.92 0.69
CA MET A 355 -25.95 -13.57 -0.58
C MET A 355 -26.73 -14.87 -0.77
N GLY A 356 -26.95 -15.63 0.31
CA GLY A 356 -27.82 -16.79 0.27
C GLY A 356 -29.24 -16.45 -0.16
N ARG A 357 -29.78 -15.32 0.33
CA ARG A 357 -31.08 -14.77 -0.11
C ARG A 357 -31.06 -14.30 -1.57
N ALA A 358 -29.98 -13.66 -2.01
CA ALA A 358 -29.83 -13.22 -3.41
C ALA A 358 -29.76 -14.41 -4.38
N LEU A 359 -28.99 -15.45 -4.06
CA LEU A 359 -28.93 -16.70 -4.83
C LEU A 359 -30.29 -17.40 -4.84
N TYR A 360 -30.95 -17.55 -3.69
CA TYR A 360 -32.32 -18.10 -3.62
C TYR A 360 -33.29 -17.35 -4.55
N ASN A 361 -33.26 -16.02 -4.54
CA ASN A 361 -34.13 -15.18 -5.39
C ASN A 361 -33.78 -15.27 -6.89
N ILE A 362 -32.50 -15.38 -7.24
CA ILE A 362 -32.06 -15.63 -8.63
C ILE A 362 -32.55 -17.02 -9.09
N LEU A 363 -32.48 -18.01 -8.21
CA LEU A 363 -32.83 -19.40 -8.52
C LEU A 363 -34.33 -19.64 -8.67
N ASN A 364 -35.15 -19.03 -7.80
CA ASN A 364 -36.61 -19.14 -7.88
C ASN A 364 -37.19 -18.55 -9.18
N ASN A 365 -36.45 -17.64 -9.84
CA ASN A 365 -36.89 -16.94 -11.04
C ASN A 365 -36.23 -17.43 -12.35
N GLN A 366 -35.13 -18.20 -12.32
CA GLN A 366 -34.36 -18.53 -13.53
C GLN A 366 -34.05 -20.01 -13.78
N LEU A 367 -34.14 -20.89 -12.79
CA LEU A 367 -33.71 -22.28 -12.91
C LEU A 367 -34.82 -23.24 -12.46
N GLU A 368 -35.78 -23.50 -13.35
CA GLU A 368 -36.69 -24.64 -13.17
C GLU A 368 -35.88 -25.95 -13.29
N ALA A 369 -36.01 -26.82 -12.28
CA ALA A 369 -35.49 -28.20 -12.23
C ALA A 369 -33.99 -28.45 -11.96
N ASP A 370 -33.33 -27.67 -11.08
CA ASP A 370 -31.98 -28.02 -10.59
C ASP A 370 -32.02 -28.77 -9.22
N THR A 371 -31.50 -29.99 -9.18
CA THR A 371 -31.47 -30.86 -7.99
C THR A 371 -30.60 -30.31 -6.86
N GLU A 372 -29.56 -29.52 -7.16
CA GLU A 372 -28.74 -28.89 -6.13
C GLU A 372 -29.45 -27.67 -5.51
N ALA A 373 -30.29 -26.97 -6.29
CA ALA A 373 -31.13 -25.89 -5.77
C ALA A 373 -32.17 -26.41 -4.76
N GLU A 374 -32.78 -27.57 -5.02
CA GLU A 374 -33.64 -28.29 -4.05
C GLU A 374 -32.89 -28.63 -2.77
N LYS A 375 -31.65 -29.13 -2.88
CA LYS A 375 -30.83 -29.44 -1.71
C LYS A 375 -30.43 -28.22 -0.90
N LEU A 376 -30.36 -27.03 -1.51
CA LEU A 376 -30.09 -25.77 -0.81
C LEU A 376 -31.29 -25.30 0.02
N LYS A 377 -32.53 -25.60 -0.39
CA LYS A 377 -33.74 -25.20 0.35
C LYS A 377 -33.66 -25.58 1.83
N LYS A 378 -33.11 -26.75 2.17
CA LYS A 378 -32.97 -27.24 3.55
C LYS A 378 -32.15 -26.33 4.47
N TYR A 379 -31.25 -25.51 3.92
CA TYR A 379 -30.44 -24.56 4.70
C TYR A 379 -31.09 -23.18 4.83
N PHE A 380 -32.12 -22.91 4.02
CA PHE A 380 -32.88 -21.66 4.03
C PHE A 380 -34.30 -21.82 4.59
N THR A 381 -34.76 -23.05 4.80
CA THR A 381 -36.02 -23.40 5.50
C THR A 381 -35.92 -23.28 7.02
N ILE A 382 -34.88 -22.63 7.55
CA ILE A 382 -34.88 -22.26 8.96
C ILE A 382 -35.79 -21.02 9.05
N GLU A 383 -36.99 -21.25 9.58
CA GLU A 383 -37.95 -20.22 9.94
C GLU A 383 -37.27 -19.15 10.83
N ASP A 384 -37.60 -17.89 10.51
CA ASP A 384 -37.21 -16.58 11.10
C ASP A 384 -35.90 -15.90 10.65
#